data_AF-A0A1P8WCQ5-F1
#
_entry.id   AF-A0A1P8WCQ5-F1
#
_cell.length_a   1.000
_cell.length_b   1.000
_cell.length_c   1.000
_cell.angle_alpha   90.00
_cell.angle_beta   90.00
_cell.angle_gamma   90.00
#
_symmetry.space_group_name_H-M   'P 1'
#
loop_
_entity.id
_entity.type
_entity.pdbx_description
1 polymer ?
#
loop_
_entity_poly.entity_id
_entity_poly.type
_entity_poly.pdbx_seq_one_letter_code
_entity_poly.pdbx_strand_id
1 'polypeptide(L)' 'MKQRSMAKLGYILAAGASLVVSVSLWFTGSKEQGVFVGLWVPSILSLGALMLTGGRDE' A
#
# COMPACT_ATOMS: atom_id res chain seq x y z
N MET A 1 18.46 5.34 12.25
CA MET A 1 18.24 6.22 11.07
C MET A 1 17.91 5.43 9.77
N LYS A 2 18.71 4.42 9.36
CA LYS A 2 18.56 3.72 8.06
C LYS A 2 17.35 2.76 7.95
N GLN A 3 17.00 2.05 9.04
CA GLN A 3 15.94 1.02 9.06
C GLN A 3 14.53 1.57 8.78
N ARG A 4 14.16 2.70 9.40
CA ARG A 4 12.82 3.32 9.26
C ARG A 4 12.57 3.82 7.83
N SER A 5 13.62 4.24 7.12
CA SER A 5 13.51 4.72 5.74
C SER A 5 13.29 3.57 4.74
N MET A 6 13.93 2.42 4.97
CA MET A 6 13.74 1.22 4.15
C MET A 6 12.32 0.66 4.33
N ALA A 7 11.79 0.66 5.57
CA ALA A 7 10.41 0.27 5.84
C ALA A 7 9.39 1.22 5.17
N LYS A 8 9.59 2.55 5.26
CA LYS A 8 8.80 3.55 4.51
C LYS A 8 8.72 3.25 3.03
N LEU A 9 9.88 3.00 2.41
CA LEU A 9 9.94 2.71 1.00
C LEU A 9 9.23 1.39 0.67
N GLY A 10 9.36 0.37 1.52
CA GLY A 10 8.63 -0.90 1.39
C GLY A 10 7.10 -0.74 1.36
N TYR A 11 6.53 0.05 2.27
CA TYR A 11 5.08 0.30 2.30
C TYR A 11 4.59 1.12 1.09
N ILE A 12 5.36 2.12 0.65
CA ILE A 12 5.02 2.89 -0.55
C ILE A 12 5.08 2.01 -1.80
N LEU A 13 6.12 1.18 -1.93
CA LEU A 13 6.23 0.23 -3.04
C LEU A 13 5.11 -0.81 -3.02
N ALA A 14 4.73 -1.32 -1.84
CA ALA A 14 3.61 -2.25 -1.71
C ALA A 14 2.26 -1.59 -2.10
N ALA A 15 2.01 -0.35 -1.66
CA ALA A 15 0.82 0.40 -2.06
C ALA A 15 0.79 0.68 -3.57
N GLY A 16 1.93 1.07 -4.16
CA GLY A 16 2.08 1.28 -5.60
C GLY A 16 1.88 -0.01 -6.41
N ALA A 17 2.43 -1.14 -5.96
CA ALA A 17 2.20 -2.43 -6.59
C ALA A 17 0.72 -2.84 -6.54
N SER A 18 0.03 -2.61 -5.42
CA SER A 18 -1.41 -2.86 -5.29
C SER A 18 -2.22 -1.99 -6.26
N LEU A 19 -1.81 -0.74 -6.49
CA LEU A 19 -2.41 0.13 -7.50
C LEU A 19 -2.21 -0.40 -8.93
N VAL A 20 -0.99 -0.82 -9.27
CA VAL A 20 -0.68 -1.39 -10.59
C VAL A 20 -1.49 -2.66 -10.85
N VAL A 21 -1.64 -3.53 -9.85
CA VAL A 21 -2.47 -4.75 -9.95
C VAL A 21 -3.95 -4.39 -10.12
N SER A 22 -4.47 -3.43 -9.35
CA SER A 22 -5.85 -2.93 -9.49
C SER A 22 -6.15 -2.42 -10.91
N VAL A 23 -5.25 -1.59 -11.45
CA VAL A 23 -5.38 -1.05 -12.80
C VAL A 23 -5.23 -2.14 -13.87
N SER A 24 -4.29 -3.07 -13.70
CA SER A 24 -4.09 -4.19 -14.63
C SER A 24 -5.33 -5.09 -14.71
N LEU A 25 -5.96 -5.40 -13.56
CA LEU A 25 -7.21 -6.18 -13.55
C LEU A 25 -8.40 -5.41 -14.14
N TRP A 26 -8.43 -4.09 -13.96
CA TRP A 26 -9.46 -3.25 -14.57
C TRP A 26 -9.43 -3.32 -16.11
N PHE A 27 -8.23 -3.30 -16.70
CA PHE A 27 -8.05 -3.44 -18.14
C PHE A 27 -8.24 -4.88 -18.67
N THR A 28 -8.07 -5.91 -17.81
CA THR A 28 -8.28 -7.31 -18.21
C THR A 28 -9.75 -7.76 -18.22
N GLY A 29 -10.68 -6.89 -17.79
CA GLY A 29 -12.12 -7.17 -17.75
C GLY A 29 -12.67 -7.58 -16.37
N SER A 30 -11.81 -7.88 -15.40
CA SER A 30 -12.18 -8.22 -14.02
C SER A 30 -12.34 -6.97 -13.15
N LYS A 31 -13.31 -6.11 -13.49
CA LYS A 31 -13.53 -4.81 -12.84
C LYS A 31 -13.79 -4.91 -11.33
N GLU A 32 -14.57 -5.89 -10.89
CA GLU A 32 -14.89 -6.08 -9.46
C GLU A 32 -13.64 -6.40 -8.64
N GLN A 33 -12.78 -7.29 -9.15
CA GLN A 33 -11.51 -7.62 -8.49
C GLN A 33 -10.54 -6.45 -8.53
N GLY A 34 -10.50 -5.67 -9.63
CA GLY A 34 -9.72 -4.45 -9.72
C GLY A 34 -10.11 -3.42 -8.65
N VAL A 35 -11.41 -3.20 -8.44
CA VAL A 35 -11.91 -2.30 -7.38
C VAL A 35 -11.56 -2.82 -5.99
N PHE A 36 -11.70 -4.13 -5.75
CA PHE A 36 -11.38 -4.73 -4.46
C PHE A 36 -9.89 -4.56 -4.10
N VAL A 37 -8.99 -4.75 -5.06
CA VAL A 37 -7.55 -4.53 -4.88
C VAL A 37 -7.22 -3.04 -4.75
N GLY A 38 -7.95 -2.17 -5.45
CA GLY A 38 -7.80 -0.71 -5.35
C GLY A 38 -8.19 -0.18 -3.97
N LEU A 39 -9.22 -0.75 -3.34
CA LEU A 39 -9.65 -0.41 -1.98
C LEU A 39 -8.60 -0.75 -0.91
N TRP A 40 -7.65 -1.64 -1.20
CA TRP A 40 -6.61 -2.00 -0.24
C TRP A 40 -5.46 -1.00 -0.20
N VAL A 41 -5.27 -0.18 -1.24
CA VAL A 41 -4.24 0.87 -1.31
C VAL A 41 -4.29 1.82 -0.10
N PRO A 42 -5.44 2.44 0.26
CA PRO A 42 -5.52 3.30 1.44
C PRO A 42 -5.27 2.54 2.75
N SER A 43 -5.66 1.26 2.84
CA SER A 43 -5.40 0.42 4.02
C SER A 43 -3.91 0.12 4.21
N ILE A 44 -3.17 -0.16 3.12
CA ILE A 44 -1.72 -0.39 3.14
C ILE A 44 -0.97 0.89 3.55
N LEU A 45 -1.39 2.05 3.03
CA LEU A 45 -0.83 3.35 3.41
C LEU A 45 -1.11 3.69 4.88
N SER A 46 -2.33 3.41 5.35
CA SER A 46 -2.72 3.63 6.76
C SER A 46 -1.96 2.70 7.71
N LEU A 47 -1.77 1.43 7.35
CA LEU A 47 -0.96 0.48 8.12
C LEU A 47 0.52 0.88 8.13
N GLY A 48 1.06 1.31 6.99
CA GLY A 48 2.42 1.85 6.91
C GLY A 48 2.56 3.07 7.80
N ALA A 49 1.64 4.02 7.73
CA ALA A 49 1.60 5.19 8.60
C ALA A 49 1.54 4.79 10.08
N LEU A 50 0.69 3.82 10.45
CA LEU A 50 0.57 3.32 11.82
C LEU A 50 1.87 2.67 12.32
N MET A 51 2.49 1.76 11.56
CA MET A 51 3.74 1.11 11.99
C MET A 51 4.93 2.07 12.03
N LEU A 52 4.94 3.08 11.15
CA LEU A 52 6.02 4.07 11.08
C LEU A 52 5.83 5.23 12.07
N THR A 53 4.59 5.54 12.43
CA THR A 53 4.23 6.59 13.41
C THR A 53 4.09 6.04 14.82
N GLY A 54 3.74 4.77 15.00
CA GLY A 54 3.59 4.09 16.30
C GLY A 54 4.91 3.78 17.01
N GLY A 55 6.05 4.09 16.39
CA GLY A 55 7.35 4.15 17.04
C GLY A 55 7.74 5.56 17.47
N ARG A 56 6.76 6.43 17.76
CA ARG A 56 6.93 7.72 18.45
C ARG A 56 6.42 7.53 19.89
N ASP A 57 7.25 6.87 20.66
CA ASP A 57 7.57 7.15 22.05
C ASP A 57 6.43 7.74 22.92
N GLU A 58 5.86 6.88 23.77
CA GLU A 58 5.87 7.11 25.21
C GLU A 58 6.79 6.07 25.85
#